data_AF-A0A7L9WHY4-F1
#
_entry.id   AF-A0A7L9WHY4-F1
#
_cell.length_a   1.000
_cell.length_b   1.000
_cell.length_c   1.000
_cell.angle_alpha   90.00
_cell.angle_beta   90.00
_cell.angle_gamma   90.00
#
_symmetry.space_group_name_H-M   'P 1'
#
loop_
_entity.id
_entity.type
_entity.pdbx_description
1 polymer ?
#
loop_
_entity_poly.entity_id
_entity_poly.type
_entity_poly.pdbx_seq_one_letter_code
_entity_poly.pdbx_strand_id
1 'polypeptide(L)'
;MFTFILDTLKDQGRGIHAYRSAAKALFEKAAESPDNAAAFYILATSADTFVDRHERMPMSAHELEDAYNAFQADITALQAAHDSDDTKAILATLNRIANARARNTAD
;
A
#
# COMPACT_ATOMS: atom_id res chain seq x y z
N MET A 1 0.83 9.88 9.06
CA MET A 1 -0.34 9.87 8.13
C MET A 1 -0.67 8.48 7.60
N PHE A 2 0.27 7.74 7.01
CA PHE A 2 -0.02 6.44 6.38
C PHE A 2 0.30 5.23 7.26
N THR A 3 1.16 5.41 8.27
CA THR A 3 1.69 4.33 9.12
C THR A 3 0.64 3.58 9.93
N PHE A 4 -0.55 4.17 10.18
CA PHE A 4 -1.66 3.49 10.87
C PHE A 4 -2.10 2.19 10.17
N ILE A 5 -1.84 2.07 8.87
CA ILE A 5 -2.09 0.85 8.09
C ILE A 5 -1.19 -0.29 8.55
N LEU A 6 0.06 -0.01 8.96
CA LEU A 6 0.96 -1.03 9.45
C LEU A 6 0.46 -1.62 10.78
N ASP A 7 -0.14 -0.79 11.62
CA ASP A 7 -0.76 -1.24 12.86
C ASP A 7 -1.99 -2.11 12.55
N THR A 8 -2.84 -1.67 11.62
CA THR A 8 -3.98 -2.46 11.11
C THR A 8 -3.54 -3.84 10.61
N LEU A 9 -2.43 -3.91 9.87
CA LEU A 9 -1.89 -5.16 9.36
C LEU A 9 -1.34 -6.06 10.48
N LYS A 10 -0.61 -5.49 11.44
CA LYS A 10 -0.04 -6.26 12.56
C LYS A 10 -1.14 -6.83 13.47
N ASP A 11 -2.14 -6.02 13.80
CA ASP A 11 -3.23 -6.41 14.71
C ASP A 11 -4.08 -7.54 14.14
N GLN A 12 -4.19 -7.62 12.81
CA GLN A 12 -4.97 -8.65 12.10
C GLN A 12 -4.09 -9.80 11.56
N GLY A 13 -2.83 -9.89 12.00
CA GLY A 13 -1.94 -11.02 11.66
C GLY A 13 -1.39 -11.03 10.23
N ARG A 14 -1.44 -9.90 9.52
CA ARG A 14 -0.88 -9.68 8.16
C ARG A 14 -1.42 -10.60 7.07
N GLY A 15 -2.51 -11.31 7.33
CA GLY A 15 -3.17 -12.19 6.37
C GLY A 15 -4.09 -11.44 5.42
N ILE A 16 -4.75 -12.18 4.52
CA ILE A 16 -5.64 -11.63 3.50
C ILE A 16 -6.75 -10.71 4.06
N HIS A 17 -7.31 -11.05 5.22
CA HIS A 17 -8.33 -10.21 5.88
C HIS A 17 -7.75 -8.87 6.36
N ALA A 18 -6.51 -8.85 6.82
CA ALA A 18 -5.80 -7.65 7.21
C ALA A 18 -5.63 -6.70 6.02
N TYR A 19 -5.21 -7.24 4.87
CA TYR A 19 -5.05 -6.47 3.64
C TYR A 19 -6.37 -5.95 3.08
N ARG A 20 -7.46 -6.74 3.18
CA ARG A 20 -8.80 -6.27 2.79
C ARG A 20 -9.27 -5.10 3.66
N SER A 21 -9.06 -5.19 4.98
CA SER A 21 -9.35 -4.10 5.91
C SER A 21 -8.51 -2.86 5.62
N ALA A 22 -7.21 -3.04 5.36
CA ALA A 22 -6.30 -1.96 5.00
C ALA A 22 -6.72 -1.26 3.69
N ALA A 23 -7.04 -2.03 2.64
CA ALA A 23 -7.49 -1.51 1.36
C ALA A 23 -8.75 -0.65 1.53
N LYS A 24 -9.75 -1.14 2.28
CA LYS A 24 -10.97 -0.40 2.59
C LYS A 24 -10.68 0.93 3.30
N ALA A 25 -9.87 0.90 4.37
CA ALA A 25 -9.53 2.10 5.12
C ALA A 25 -8.77 3.13 4.24
N LEU A 26 -7.90 2.65 3.35
CA LEU A 26 -7.17 3.50 2.42
C LEU A 26 -8.09 4.13 1.35
N PHE A 27 -9.06 3.38 0.82
CA PHE A 27 -10.05 3.94 -0.10
C PHE A 27 -10.91 5.02 0.56
N GLU A 28 -11.35 4.78 1.80
CA GLU A 28 -12.08 5.77 2.60
C GLU A 28 -11.24 7.04 2.80
N LYS A 29 -9.95 6.90 3.17
CA LYS A 29 -9.04 8.04 3.33
C LYS A 29 -8.76 8.79 2.02
N ALA A 30 -8.68 8.08 0.89
CA ALA A 30 -8.52 8.72 -0.41
C ALA A 30 -9.70 9.64 -0.74
N ALA A 31 -10.93 9.27 -0.36
CA ALA A 31 -12.11 10.09 -0.56
C ALA A 31 -12.18 11.29 0.42
N GLU A 32 -11.68 11.11 1.65
CA GLU A 32 -11.72 12.14 2.70
C GLU A 32 -10.58 13.18 2.62
N SER A 33 -9.48 12.86 1.92
CA SER A 33 -8.26 13.68 1.89
C SER A 33 -7.86 14.08 0.46
N PRO A 34 -8.50 15.09 -0.16
CA PRO A 34 -8.26 15.46 -1.56
C PRO A 34 -6.79 15.70 -1.91
N ASP A 35 -6.05 16.39 -1.04
CA ASP A 35 -4.63 16.73 -1.27
C ASP A 35 -3.71 15.51 -1.26
N ASN A 36 -4.13 14.43 -0.59
CA ASN A 36 -3.36 13.19 -0.45
C ASN A 36 -4.04 11.99 -1.13
N ALA A 37 -5.09 12.24 -1.91
CA ALA A 37 -5.96 11.21 -2.46
C ALA A 37 -5.17 10.21 -3.30
N ALA A 38 -4.22 10.68 -4.11
CA ALA A 38 -3.38 9.83 -4.95
C ALA A 38 -2.52 8.86 -4.12
N ALA A 39 -1.93 9.32 -3.01
CA ALA A 39 -1.11 8.51 -2.13
C ALA A 39 -1.94 7.44 -1.39
N PHE A 40 -3.13 7.80 -0.91
CA PHE A 40 -4.04 6.83 -0.32
C PHE A 40 -4.55 5.82 -1.35
N TYR A 41 -4.94 6.28 -2.54
CA TYR A 41 -5.49 5.43 -3.59
C TYR A 41 -4.46 4.42 -4.14
N ILE A 42 -3.20 4.84 -4.31
CA ILE A 42 -2.15 3.93 -4.79
C ILE A 42 -1.82 2.84 -3.75
N LEU A 43 -1.85 3.17 -2.46
CA LEU A 43 -1.71 2.18 -1.39
C LEU A 43 -2.93 1.26 -1.32
N ALA A 44 -4.14 1.82 -1.44
CA ALA A 44 -5.40 1.06 -1.38
C ALA A 44 -5.41 -0.03 -2.44
N THR A 45 -5.16 0.36 -3.68
CA THR A 45 -5.13 -0.56 -4.81
C THR A 45 -3.98 -1.55 -4.70
N SER A 46 -2.86 -1.21 -4.04
CA SER A 46 -1.76 -2.16 -3.81
C SER A 46 -2.19 -3.27 -2.84
N ALA A 47 -2.85 -2.91 -1.74
CA ALA A 47 -3.41 -3.86 -0.81
C ALA A 47 -4.53 -4.72 -1.43
N ASP A 48 -5.38 -4.11 -2.27
CA ASP A 48 -6.46 -4.78 -2.99
C ASP A 48 -5.93 -5.80 -4.01
N THR A 49 -4.90 -5.45 -4.79
CA THR A 49 -4.23 -6.37 -5.71
C THR A 49 -3.62 -7.58 -4.98
N PHE A 50 -3.08 -7.36 -3.78
CA PHE A 50 -2.60 -8.46 -2.95
C PHE A 50 -3.73 -9.40 -2.55
N VAL A 51 -4.89 -8.87 -2.14
CA VAL A 51 -6.07 -9.69 -1.83
C VAL A 51 -6.49 -10.50 -3.04
N ASP A 52 -6.68 -9.87 -4.20
CA ASP A 52 -7.07 -10.54 -5.44
C ASP A 52 -6.12 -11.68 -5.83
N ARG A 53 -4.81 -11.45 -5.74
CA ARG A 53 -3.80 -12.47 -6.03
C ARG A 53 -3.90 -13.63 -5.04
N HIS A 54 -4.01 -13.33 -3.75
CA HIS A 54 -4.05 -14.34 -2.70
C HIS A 54 -5.36 -15.16 -2.73
N GLU A 55 -6.48 -14.58 -3.13
CA GLU A 55 -7.74 -15.31 -3.35
C GLU A 55 -7.65 -16.29 -4.52
N ARG A 56 -7.00 -15.89 -5.61
CA ARG A 56 -6.79 -16.75 -6.78
C ARG A 56 -5.83 -17.90 -6.50
N MET A 57 -4.75 -17.62 -5.79
CA MET A 57 -3.74 -18.61 -5.45
C MET A 57 -3.19 -18.30 -4.05
N PRO A 58 -3.35 -19.23 -3.09
CA PRO A 58 -2.75 -19.09 -1.77
C PRO A 58 -1.25 -18.87 -1.87
N MET A 59 -0.77 -17.76 -1.30
CA MET A 59 0.65 -17.42 -1.26
C MET A 59 1.36 -18.23 -0.17
N SER A 60 2.62 -18.59 -0.41
CA SER A 60 3.49 -19.18 0.61
C SER A 60 3.84 -18.18 1.70
N ALA A 61 4.27 -18.67 2.86
CA ALA A 61 4.70 -17.80 3.97
C ALA A 61 5.84 -16.84 3.59
N HIS A 62 6.74 -17.27 2.69
CA HIS A 62 7.82 -16.41 2.21
C HIS A 62 7.29 -15.28 1.33
N GLU A 63 6.39 -15.59 0.39
CA GLU A 63 5.78 -14.58 -0.47
C GLU A 63 4.92 -13.57 0.32
N LEU A 64 4.26 -14.02 1.39
CA LEU A 64 3.52 -13.15 2.30
C LEU A 64 4.45 -12.15 3.02
N GLU A 65 5.59 -12.63 3.50
CA GLU A 65 6.59 -11.77 4.17
C GLU A 65 7.21 -10.76 3.19
N ASP A 66 7.53 -11.18 1.96
CA ASP A 66 8.06 -10.29 0.93
C ASP A 66 7.03 -9.21 0.54
N ALA A 67 5.76 -9.60 0.37
CA ALA A 67 4.67 -8.67 0.09
C ALA A 67 4.47 -7.67 1.23
N TYR A 68 4.56 -8.12 2.49
CA TYR A 68 4.49 -7.25 3.65
C TYR A 68 5.66 -6.25 3.69
N ASN A 69 6.88 -6.73 3.46
CA ASN A 69 8.06 -5.87 3.48
C ASN A 69 8.04 -4.83 2.35
N ALA A 70 7.62 -5.21 1.15
CA ALA A 70 7.44 -4.27 0.04
C ALA A 70 6.39 -3.20 0.36
N PHE A 71 5.23 -3.62 0.89
CA PHE A 71 4.16 -2.69 1.24
C PHE A 71 4.56 -1.75 2.40
N GLN A 72 5.28 -2.26 3.40
CA GLN A 72 5.82 -1.47 4.49
C GLN A 72 6.83 -0.42 3.99
N ALA A 73 7.69 -0.79 3.03
CA ALA A 73 8.65 0.13 2.43
C ALA A 73 7.94 1.27 1.70
N ASP A 74 6.88 0.97 0.94
CA ASP A 74 6.10 1.98 0.22
C ASP A 74 5.37 2.94 1.17
N ILE A 75 4.75 2.42 2.24
CA ILE A 75 4.10 3.24 3.29
C ILE A 75 5.12 4.17 3.95
N THR A 76 6.29 3.64 4.33
CA THR A 76 7.33 4.42 5.01
C THR A 76 7.90 5.50 4.09
N ALA A 77 8.12 5.18 2.81
CA ALA A 77 8.63 6.14 1.83
C ALA A 77 7.65 7.30 1.61
N LEU A 78 6.35 7.01 1.46
CA LEU A 78 5.33 8.05 1.34
C LEU A 78 5.23 8.88 2.63
N GLN A 79 5.27 8.25 3.79
CA GLN A 79 5.27 8.96 5.07
C GLN A 79 6.44 9.95 5.15
N ALA A 80 7.66 9.50 4.87
CA ALA A 80 8.86 10.34 4.93
C ALA A 80 8.81 11.52 3.94
N ALA A 81 8.33 11.28 2.71
CA ALA A 81 8.21 12.32 1.70
C ALA A 81 7.18 13.40 2.08
N HIS A 82 6.08 13.00 2.72
CA HIS A 82 5.08 13.93 3.23
C HIS A 82 5.55 14.67 4.49
N ASP A 83 6.26 14.00 5.39
CA ASP A 83 6.79 14.62 6.61
C ASP A 83 7.86 15.68 6.31
N SER A 84 8.55 15.58 5.17
CA SER A 84 9.51 16.58 4.70
C SER A 84 8.88 17.73 3.91
N ASP A 85 7.57 17.69 3.64
CA ASP A 85 6.82 18.63 2.78
C ASP A 85 7.49 18.87 1.41
N ASP A 86 8.18 17.85 0.88
CA ASP A 86 8.88 17.93 -0.41
C ASP A 86 8.00 17.36 -1.51
N THR A 87 7.30 18.25 -2.22
CA THR A 87 6.41 17.86 -3.32
C THR A 87 7.13 17.06 -4.41
N LYS A 88 8.43 17.31 -4.66
CA LYS A 88 9.20 16.52 -5.63
C LYS A 88 9.45 15.12 -5.09
N ALA A 89 9.78 14.97 -3.82
CA ALA A 89 9.94 13.66 -3.19
C ALA A 89 8.63 12.86 -3.16
N ILE A 90 7.49 13.52 -2.87
CA ILE A 90 6.16 12.90 -2.90
C ILE A 90 5.87 12.37 -4.31
N LEU A 91 5.99 13.22 -5.33
CA LEU A 91 5.73 12.83 -6.72
C LEU A 91 6.68 11.74 -7.20
N ALA A 92 7.97 11.82 -6.86
CA ALA A 92 8.96 10.80 -7.20
C ALA A 92 8.60 9.45 -6.56
N THR A 93 8.14 9.47 -5.31
CA THR A 93 7.71 8.26 -4.58
C THR A 93 6.47 7.65 -5.21
N LEU A 94 5.45 8.45 -5.51
CA LEU A 94 4.25 8.00 -6.22
C LEU A 94 4.60 7.37 -7.57
N ASN A 95 5.45 8.03 -8.37
CA ASN A 95 5.88 7.52 -9.67
C ASN A 95 6.66 6.21 -9.55
N ARG A 96 7.51 6.06 -8.53
CA ARG A 96 8.23 4.81 -8.28
C ARG A 96 7.26 3.65 -8.00
N ILE A 97 6.30 3.86 -7.09
CA ILE A 97 5.31 2.84 -6.71
C ILE A 97 4.44 2.48 -7.92
N ALA A 98 3.94 3.48 -8.65
CA ALA A 98 3.11 3.27 -9.83
C ALA A 98 3.85 2.47 -10.91
N ASN A 99 5.10 2.82 -11.20
CA ASN A 99 5.92 2.10 -12.18
C ASN A 99 6.21 0.65 -11.78
N ALA A 100 6.54 0.41 -10.51
CA ALA A 100 6.76 -0.95 -10.01
C ALA A 100 5.50 -1.81 -10.20
N ARG A 101 4.32 -1.25 -9.92
CA ARG A 101 3.04 -1.95 -10.10
C ARG A 101 2.70 -2.18 -11.56
N ALA A 102 2.85 -1.17 -12.41
CA ALA A 102 2.58 -1.30 -13.85
C ALA A 102 3.40 -2.42 -14.50
N ARG A 103 4.63 -2.65 -14.03
CA ARG A 103 5.47 -3.77 -14.49
C ARG A 103 4.93 -5.13 -14.03
N ASN A 104 4.51 -5.24 -12.78
CA ASN A 104 4.00 -6.49 -12.22
C ASN A 104 2.64 -6.91 -12.77
N THR A 105 1.85 -5.98 -13.36
CA THR A 105 0.57 -6.30 -14.02
C THR A 105 0.73 -6.68 -15.51
N ALA A 106 1.92 -6.49 -16.08
CA ALA A 106 2.19 -6.76 -17.50
C ALA A 106 2.70 -8.20 -17.76
N ASP A 107 3.02 -8.93 -16.69
CA ASP A 107 3.39 -10.36 -16.68
C ASP A 107 2.18 -11.24 -16.34
#